data_AF-A0A956RKD4-F1
#
_entry.id   AF-A0A956RKD4-F1
#
_cell.length_a   1.000
_cell.length_b   1.000
_cell.length_c   1.000
_cell.angle_alpha   90.00
_cell.angle_beta   90.00
_cell.angle_gamma   90.00
#
_symmetry.space_group_name_H-M   'P 1'
#
loop_
_entity.id
_entity.type
_entity.pdbx_description
1 polymer ?
#
loop_
_entity_poly.entity_id
_entity_poly.type
_entity_poly.pdbx_seq_one_letter_code
_entity_poly.pdbx_strand_id
1 'polypeptide(L)'
;MASSTKKIDQLAELLEKTGGDAQRLDVVKRTQKFKRSWIELAEALAKVQRERAYTRWGFKDFFEYCSAELTIKKATAEKLVLSYTTIRRHAPEVLKWDGVARTIPSYEAVDYYSRAVGPFIDEGGDGDAGDDAPPRPRSRIQVEPTPELMAEMKQAVFDEGKPVGELRKRFDPVIYPKPKAAEKLEVVRKANATAKKLAELLPDIDGLDPKRVRQLDEQLGALREQLDAIAEPLKEKVARAQKRATRKAPKLRAVAPV
;
A
#
# COMPACT_ATOMS: atom_id res chain seq x y z
N MET A 1 -21.24 -4.86 4.30
CA MET A 1 -20.52 -5.20 5.55
C MET A 1 -21.28 -6.25 6.38
N ALA A 2 -22.59 -6.13 6.62
CA ALA A 2 -23.35 -7.10 7.44
C ALA A 2 -23.34 -8.56 6.92
N SER A 3 -23.37 -8.76 5.59
CA SER A 3 -23.37 -10.10 4.98
C SER A 3 -22.04 -10.85 5.15
N SER A 4 -20.89 -10.16 5.16
CA SER A 4 -19.57 -10.77 5.35
C SER A 4 -19.39 -11.26 6.79
N THR A 5 -19.83 -10.47 7.78
CA THR A 5 -19.86 -10.89 9.19
C THR A 5 -20.75 -12.14 9.37
N LYS A 6 -21.96 -12.13 8.81
CA LYS A 6 -22.87 -13.29 8.87
C LYS A 6 -22.27 -14.56 8.27
N LYS A 7 -21.55 -14.46 7.14
CA LYS A 7 -20.88 -15.60 6.51
C LYS A 7 -19.78 -16.20 7.39
N ILE A 8 -18.98 -15.34 8.03
CA ILE A 8 -17.90 -15.77 8.93
C ILE A 8 -18.50 -16.45 10.18
N ASP A 9 -19.59 -15.89 10.74
CA ASP A 9 -20.27 -16.48 11.89
C ASP A 9 -20.83 -17.87 11.57
N GLN A 10 -21.48 -18.02 10.42
CA GLN A 10 -21.98 -19.31 9.94
C GLN A 10 -20.86 -20.34 9.75
N LEU A 11 -19.71 -19.92 9.22
CA LEU A 11 -18.55 -20.80 9.06
C LEU A 11 -17.97 -21.24 10.41
N ALA A 12 -17.89 -20.33 11.39
CA ALA A 12 -17.43 -20.65 12.74
C ALA A 12 -18.33 -21.71 13.39
N GLU A 13 -19.65 -21.50 13.35
CA GLU A 13 -20.62 -22.45 13.89
C GLU A 13 -20.56 -23.82 13.20
N LEU A 14 -20.39 -23.84 11.86
CA LEU A 14 -20.30 -25.08 11.10
C LEU A 14 -19.05 -25.89 11.49
N LEU A 15 -17.90 -25.22 11.60
CA LEU A 15 -16.65 -25.86 12.00
C LEU A 15 -16.71 -26.39 13.44
N GLU A 16 -17.37 -25.66 14.35
CA GLU A 16 -17.59 -26.14 15.73
C GLU A 16 -18.51 -27.37 15.77
N LYS A 17 -19.63 -27.34 15.06
CA LYS A 17 -20.63 -28.43 15.04
C LYS A 17 -20.09 -29.71 14.40
N THR A 18 -19.23 -29.58 13.40
CA THR A 18 -18.69 -30.72 12.64
C THR A 18 -17.36 -31.25 13.20
N GLY A 19 -16.79 -30.61 14.22
CA GLY A 19 -15.45 -30.96 14.72
C GLY A 19 -14.37 -30.70 13.66
N GLY A 20 -14.53 -29.66 12.86
CA GLY A 20 -13.60 -29.29 11.79
C GLY A 20 -12.19 -28.95 12.31
N ASP A 21 -11.24 -28.76 11.37
CA ASP A 21 -9.84 -28.44 11.69
C ASP A 21 -9.73 -27.27 12.70
N ALA A 22 -9.08 -27.54 13.84
CA ALA A 22 -8.98 -26.59 14.95
C ALA A 22 -8.24 -25.30 14.58
N GLN A 23 -7.25 -25.39 13.68
CA GLN A 23 -6.52 -24.22 13.19
C GLN A 23 -7.38 -23.38 12.24
N ARG A 24 -8.19 -24.02 11.38
CA ARG A 24 -9.16 -23.31 10.53
C ARG A 24 -10.19 -22.56 11.37
N LEU A 25 -10.71 -23.21 12.42
CA LEU A 25 -11.66 -22.60 13.35
C LEU A 25 -11.04 -21.40 14.11
N ASP A 26 -9.82 -21.53 14.62
CA ASP A 26 -9.11 -20.43 15.30
C ASP A 26 -8.94 -19.20 14.38
N VAL A 27 -8.56 -19.40 13.12
CA VAL A 27 -8.41 -18.30 12.14
C VAL A 27 -9.75 -17.61 11.88
N VAL A 28 -10.84 -18.36 11.75
CA VAL A 28 -12.19 -17.81 11.56
C VAL A 28 -12.60 -16.96 12.77
N LYS A 29 -12.37 -17.45 14.00
CA LYS A 29 -12.65 -16.71 15.24
C LYS A 29 -11.84 -15.42 15.36
N ARG A 30 -10.56 -15.46 15.01
CA ARG A 30 -9.71 -14.25 14.97
C ARG A 30 -10.16 -13.27 13.89
N THR A 31 -10.70 -13.77 12.78
CA THR A 31 -11.28 -12.92 11.72
C THR A 31 -12.51 -12.16 12.22
N GLN A 32 -13.36 -12.77 13.06
CA GLN A 32 -14.50 -12.06 13.69
C GLN A 32 -14.04 -10.88 14.56
N LYS A 33 -12.88 -11.02 15.22
CA LYS A 33 -12.30 -10.00 16.11
C LYS A 33 -11.38 -8.99 15.41
N PHE A 34 -11.24 -9.05 14.08
CA PHE A 34 -10.29 -8.24 13.31
C PHE A 34 -10.33 -6.74 13.62
N LYS A 35 -11.53 -6.17 13.81
CA LYS A 35 -11.71 -4.73 14.12
C LYS A 35 -11.15 -4.33 15.49
N ARG A 36 -10.99 -5.30 16.41
CA ARG A 36 -10.49 -5.09 17.78
C ARG A 36 -9.01 -5.42 17.91
N SER A 37 -8.52 -6.42 17.18
CA SER A 37 -7.10 -6.79 17.18
C SER A 37 -6.71 -7.40 15.82
N TRP A 38 -5.92 -6.66 15.04
CA TRP A 38 -5.43 -7.16 13.76
C TRP A 38 -4.21 -8.09 13.92
N ILE A 39 -3.45 -7.95 15.01
CA ILE A 39 -2.22 -8.72 15.28
C ILE A 39 -2.54 -10.20 15.41
N GLU A 40 -3.59 -10.56 16.17
CA GLU A 40 -3.99 -11.96 16.36
C GLU A 40 -4.32 -12.64 15.02
N LEU A 41 -5.09 -11.96 14.18
CA LEU A 41 -5.43 -12.46 12.85
C LEU A 41 -4.18 -12.58 11.98
N ALA A 42 -3.32 -11.56 11.97
CA ALA A 42 -2.12 -11.54 11.14
C ALA A 42 -1.14 -12.67 11.53
N GLU A 43 -1.00 -12.96 12.83
CA GLU A 43 -0.26 -14.11 13.34
C GLU A 43 -0.82 -15.44 12.81
N ALA A 44 -2.14 -15.63 12.93
CA ALA A 44 -2.80 -16.85 12.49
C ALA A 44 -2.68 -17.03 10.98
N LEU A 45 -2.84 -15.95 10.20
CA LEU A 45 -2.62 -15.95 8.75
C LEU A 45 -1.17 -16.28 8.39
N ALA A 46 -0.19 -15.71 9.09
CA ALA A 46 1.23 -16.03 8.89
C ALA A 46 1.53 -17.51 9.18
N LYS A 47 0.90 -18.07 10.22
CA LYS A 47 0.98 -19.50 10.53
C LYS A 47 0.37 -20.37 9.42
N VAL A 48 -0.85 -20.04 8.98
CA VAL A 48 -1.53 -20.74 7.87
C VAL A 48 -0.70 -20.74 6.60
N GLN A 49 -0.08 -19.60 6.26
CA GLN A 49 0.77 -19.49 5.09
C GLN A 49 2.03 -20.36 5.22
N ARG A 50 2.74 -20.26 6.35
CA ARG A 50 3.97 -21.02 6.61
C ARG A 50 3.74 -22.53 6.60
N GLU A 51 2.63 -22.99 7.16
CA GLU A 51 2.30 -24.42 7.23
C GLU A 51 1.54 -24.94 6.00
N ARG A 52 1.31 -24.07 5.00
CA ARG A 52 0.46 -24.34 3.83
C ARG A 52 -0.88 -25.00 4.18
N ALA A 53 -1.47 -24.60 5.32
CA ALA A 53 -2.66 -25.23 5.89
C ALA A 53 -3.89 -25.14 4.98
N TYR A 54 -3.91 -24.15 4.09
CA TYR A 54 -4.95 -23.99 3.07
C TYR A 54 -5.06 -25.19 2.11
N THR A 55 -3.95 -25.90 1.85
CA THR A 55 -3.95 -27.05 0.93
C THR A 55 -4.77 -28.22 1.47
N ARG A 56 -4.58 -28.59 2.74
CA ARG A 56 -5.37 -29.63 3.43
C ARG A 56 -6.84 -29.24 3.63
N TRP A 57 -7.17 -27.95 3.51
CA TRP A 57 -8.55 -27.45 3.54
C TRP A 57 -9.21 -27.42 2.15
N GLY A 58 -8.48 -27.81 1.10
CA GLY A 58 -8.98 -27.91 -0.26
C GLY A 58 -8.86 -26.63 -1.10
N PHE A 59 -8.06 -25.65 -0.65
CA PHE A 59 -7.81 -24.42 -1.42
C PHE A 59 -6.53 -24.56 -2.24
N LYS A 60 -6.56 -24.03 -3.46
CA LYS A 60 -5.43 -24.01 -4.39
C LYS A 60 -4.28 -23.18 -3.84
N ASP A 61 -4.59 -22.00 -3.31
CA ASP A 61 -3.61 -21.10 -2.72
C ASP A 61 -4.14 -20.37 -1.48
N PHE A 62 -3.21 -19.76 -0.75
CA PHE A 62 -3.50 -19.01 0.47
C PHE A 62 -4.51 -17.87 0.26
N PHE A 63 -4.49 -17.21 -0.90
CA PHE A 63 -5.36 -16.07 -1.18
C PHE A 63 -6.77 -16.51 -1.57
N GLU A 64 -6.89 -17.66 -2.23
CA GLU A 64 -8.18 -18.29 -2.45
C GLU A 64 -8.87 -18.56 -1.12
N TYR A 65 -8.18 -19.19 -0.16
CA TYR A 65 -8.71 -19.36 1.21
C TYR A 65 -9.14 -18.04 1.85
N CYS A 66 -8.25 -17.03 1.86
CA CYS A 66 -8.54 -15.74 2.49
C CYS A 66 -9.77 -15.05 1.87
N SER A 67 -9.91 -15.10 0.55
CA SER A 67 -11.01 -14.44 -0.16
C SER A 67 -12.31 -15.22 -0.10
N ALA A 68 -12.25 -16.55 -0.24
CA ALA A 68 -13.41 -17.43 -0.25
C ALA A 68 -14.05 -17.58 1.13
N GLU A 69 -13.24 -17.76 2.19
CA GLU A 69 -13.75 -18.06 3.53
C GLU A 69 -13.77 -16.86 4.44
N LEU A 70 -12.64 -16.16 4.52
CA LEU A 70 -12.46 -15.06 5.47
C LEU A 70 -12.98 -13.73 4.92
N THR A 71 -13.36 -13.68 3.64
CA THR A 71 -13.75 -12.45 2.92
C THR A 71 -12.68 -11.35 2.96
N ILE A 72 -11.41 -11.76 3.08
CA ILE A 72 -10.25 -10.88 3.10
C ILE A 72 -9.67 -10.80 1.69
N LYS A 73 -9.52 -9.58 1.17
CA LYS A 73 -8.89 -9.35 -0.14
C LYS A 73 -7.40 -9.73 -0.09
N LYS A 74 -6.88 -10.27 -1.19
CA LYS A 74 -5.46 -10.59 -1.37
C LYS A 74 -4.51 -9.51 -0.83
N ALA A 75 -4.68 -8.27 -1.28
CA ALA A 75 -3.83 -7.15 -0.85
C ALA A 75 -3.86 -6.90 0.67
N THR A 76 -4.99 -7.17 1.34
CA THR A 76 -5.09 -7.02 2.80
C THR A 76 -4.38 -8.17 3.51
N ALA A 77 -4.57 -9.41 3.05
CA ALA A 77 -3.89 -10.58 3.59
C ALA A 77 -2.36 -10.45 3.49
N GLU A 78 -1.85 -10.00 2.33
CA GLU A 78 -0.43 -9.72 2.12
C GLU A 78 0.11 -8.70 3.13
N LYS A 79 -0.57 -7.56 3.29
CA LYS A 79 -0.18 -6.51 4.24
C LYS A 79 -0.18 -7.02 5.67
N LEU A 80 -1.19 -7.80 6.08
CA LEU A 80 -1.30 -8.32 7.45
C LEU A 80 -0.13 -9.24 7.77
N VAL A 81 0.15 -10.22 6.91
CA VAL A 81 1.25 -11.16 7.12
C VAL A 81 2.60 -10.45 7.12
N LEU A 82 2.81 -9.54 6.16
CA LEU A 82 4.04 -8.75 6.09
C LEU A 82 4.22 -7.86 7.33
N SER A 83 3.15 -7.25 7.83
CA SER A 83 3.20 -6.39 9.01
C SER A 83 3.53 -7.18 10.28
N TYR A 84 2.90 -8.35 10.47
CA TYR A 84 3.19 -9.21 11.63
C TYR A 84 4.65 -9.68 11.64
N THR A 85 5.15 -10.18 10.51
CA THR A 85 6.55 -10.60 10.39
C THR A 85 7.53 -9.46 10.63
N THR A 86 7.19 -8.25 10.20
CA THR A 86 7.98 -7.04 10.43
C THR A 86 8.02 -6.67 11.91
N ILE A 87 6.86 -6.67 12.60
CA ILE A 87 6.79 -6.45 14.05
C ILE A 87 7.65 -7.47 14.79
N ARG A 88 7.46 -8.76 14.51
CA ARG A 88 8.20 -9.85 15.17
C ARG A 88 9.72 -9.67 15.10
N ARG A 89 10.23 -9.08 14.02
CA ARG A 89 11.67 -8.84 13.80
C ARG A 89 12.16 -7.52 14.39
N HIS A 90 11.44 -6.42 14.17
CA HIS A 90 11.96 -5.08 14.45
C HIS A 90 11.43 -4.43 15.72
N ALA A 91 10.26 -4.87 16.19
CA ALA A 91 9.59 -4.32 17.36
C ALA A 91 8.78 -5.42 18.09
N PRO A 92 9.42 -6.54 18.51
CA PRO A 92 8.70 -7.67 19.13
C PRO A 92 7.95 -7.28 20.41
N GLU A 93 8.36 -6.21 21.09
CA GLU A 93 7.67 -5.61 22.22
C GLU A 93 6.22 -5.21 21.91
N VAL A 94 5.92 -4.81 20.66
CA VAL A 94 4.56 -4.43 20.23
C VAL A 94 3.59 -5.60 20.29
N LEU A 95 4.06 -6.84 20.16
CA LEU A 95 3.22 -8.04 20.30
C LEU A 95 2.69 -8.23 21.72
N LYS A 96 3.29 -7.55 22.71
CA LYS A 96 2.87 -7.61 24.12
C LYS A 96 1.87 -6.50 24.47
N TRP A 97 1.57 -5.59 23.56
CA TRP A 97 0.73 -4.43 23.84
C TRP A 97 -0.74 -4.84 23.83
N ASP A 98 -1.47 -4.35 24.83
CA ASP A 98 -2.91 -4.58 24.97
C ASP A 98 -3.78 -3.62 24.14
N GLY A 99 -3.16 -2.59 23.54
CA GLY A 99 -3.86 -1.53 22.81
C GLY A 99 -4.51 -0.47 23.69
N VAL A 100 -4.41 -0.59 25.02
CA VAL A 100 -5.03 0.31 26.01
C VAL A 100 -4.00 1.27 26.59
N ALA A 101 -2.90 0.73 27.13
CA ALA A 101 -1.82 1.56 27.69
C ALA A 101 -0.90 2.12 26.60
N ARG A 102 -0.74 1.37 25.49
CA ARG A 102 -0.02 1.79 24.29
C ARG A 102 -0.82 1.41 23.06
N THR A 103 -1.02 2.38 22.18
CA THR A 103 -1.76 2.16 20.94
C THR A 103 -0.98 1.25 20.02
N ILE A 104 -1.60 0.13 19.60
CA ILE A 104 -1.02 -0.75 18.59
C ILE A 104 -0.95 0.01 17.25
N PRO A 105 0.20 0.07 16.57
CA PRO A 105 0.29 0.71 15.27
C PRO A 105 -0.62 0.02 14.26
N SER A 106 -1.16 0.79 13.31
CA SER A 106 -1.98 0.22 12.25
C SER A 106 -1.13 -0.66 11.33
N TYR A 107 -1.69 -1.77 10.84
CA TYR A 107 -1.00 -2.63 9.88
C TYR A 107 -0.59 -1.87 8.60
N GLU A 108 -1.25 -0.75 8.26
CA GLU A 108 -0.85 0.07 7.12
C GLU A 108 0.42 0.88 7.38
N ALA A 109 0.60 1.38 8.61
CA ALA A 109 1.83 2.06 9.02
C ALA A 109 3.01 1.07 9.07
N VAL A 110 2.78 -0.14 9.57
CA VAL A 110 3.80 -1.20 9.62
C VAL A 110 4.13 -1.72 8.22
N ASP A 111 3.15 -1.94 7.34
CA ASP A 111 3.37 -2.28 5.92
C ASP A 111 4.18 -1.18 5.21
N TYR A 112 3.92 0.10 5.51
CA TYR A 112 4.71 1.21 4.99
C TYR A 112 6.18 1.12 5.41
N TYR A 113 6.44 0.90 6.71
CA TYR A 113 7.80 0.69 7.22
C TYR A 113 8.47 -0.54 6.59
N SER A 114 7.78 -1.67 6.53
CA SER A 114 8.28 -2.91 5.93
C SER A 114 8.74 -2.73 4.49
N ARG A 115 7.96 -1.97 3.71
CA ARG A 115 8.30 -1.64 2.32
C ARG A 115 9.51 -0.73 2.20
N ALA A 116 9.84 0.06 3.21
CA ALA A 116 11.03 0.89 3.26
C ALA A 116 12.28 0.13 3.74
N VAL A 117 12.11 -0.86 4.62
CA VAL A 117 13.20 -1.78 5.01
C VAL A 117 13.63 -2.65 3.82
N GLY A 118 12.69 -2.99 2.94
CA GLY A 118 12.96 -3.87 1.79
C GLY A 118 12.86 -5.36 2.14
N PRO A 119 13.13 -6.26 1.18
CA PRO A 119 13.00 -7.69 1.39
C PRO A 119 14.01 -8.21 2.41
N PHE A 120 13.50 -8.95 3.39
CA PHE A 120 14.31 -9.73 4.31
C PHE A 120 14.96 -10.90 3.56
N ILE A 121 16.29 -10.89 3.41
CA ILE A 121 17.05 -12.11 3.12
C ILE A 121 17.39 -12.70 4.50
N ASP A 122 16.80 -13.85 4.83
CA ASP A 122 17.26 -14.63 5.99
C ASP A 122 18.51 -15.39 5.54
N GLU A 123 19.67 -15.07 6.11
CA GLU A 123 20.93 -15.81 5.87
C GLU A 123 21.01 -17.15 6.64
N GLY A 124 19.89 -17.66 7.18
CA GLY A 124 19.95 -18.88 8.02
C GLY A 124 18.63 -19.59 8.30
N GLY A 125 17.61 -19.41 7.47
CA GLY A 125 16.37 -20.19 7.56
C GLY A 125 16.28 -21.15 6.39
N ASP A 126 16.24 -22.46 6.66
CA ASP A 126 16.02 -23.52 5.67
C ASP A 126 14.90 -23.11 4.69
N GLY A 127 15.32 -22.71 3.50
CA GLY A 127 14.48 -22.08 2.50
C GLY A 127 13.60 -23.10 1.79
N ASP A 128 12.50 -23.49 2.42
CA ASP A 128 11.30 -23.94 1.70
C ASP A 128 10.29 -22.79 1.58
N ALA A 129 10.74 -21.68 1.00
CA ALA A 129 9.84 -20.80 0.29
C ALA A 129 9.50 -21.47 -1.04
N GLY A 130 8.67 -22.52 -1.00
CA GLY A 130 8.24 -23.19 -2.22
C GLY A 130 7.57 -22.22 -3.20
N ASP A 131 7.50 -22.65 -4.45
CA ASP A 131 7.06 -21.93 -5.66
C ASP A 131 5.72 -21.16 -5.55
N ASP A 132 4.95 -21.35 -4.47
CA ASP A 132 3.68 -20.67 -4.19
C ASP A 132 3.83 -19.35 -3.41
N ALA A 133 5.04 -18.92 -3.04
CA ALA A 133 5.22 -17.60 -2.46
C ALA A 133 4.89 -16.53 -3.51
N PRO A 134 3.85 -15.71 -3.33
CA PRO A 134 3.50 -14.67 -4.30
C PRO A 134 4.70 -13.76 -4.53
N PRO A 135 4.99 -13.35 -5.78
CA PRO A 135 6.04 -12.39 -6.04
C PRO A 135 5.72 -11.11 -5.27
N ARG A 136 6.48 -10.87 -4.19
CA ARG A 136 6.28 -9.69 -3.36
C ARG A 136 6.54 -8.47 -4.25
N PRO A 137 5.65 -7.46 -4.25
CA PRO A 137 5.87 -6.27 -5.05
C PRO A 137 7.21 -5.67 -4.64
N ARG A 138 8.18 -5.66 -5.57
CA ARG A 138 9.52 -5.10 -5.36
C ARG A 138 9.35 -3.74 -4.69
N SER A 139 9.93 -3.57 -3.49
CA SER A 139 9.93 -2.29 -2.81
C SER A 139 10.54 -1.27 -3.77
N ARG A 140 9.69 -0.43 -4.36
CA ARG A 140 10.05 0.53 -5.41
C ARG A 140 10.73 1.75 -4.79
N ILE A 141 11.48 1.55 -3.70
CA ILE A 141 12.33 2.53 -3.07
C ILE A 141 13.29 3.03 -4.13
N GLN A 142 13.30 4.34 -4.37
CA GLN A 142 14.17 4.94 -5.38
C GLN A 142 15.53 5.34 -4.79
N VAL A 143 15.53 5.68 -3.50
CA VAL A 143 16.71 6.05 -2.72
C VAL A 143 16.74 5.15 -1.48
N GLU A 144 17.82 4.38 -1.32
CA GLU A 144 18.00 3.55 -0.12
C GLU A 144 17.98 4.45 1.13
N PRO A 145 17.11 4.16 2.12
CA PRO A 145 17.03 4.98 3.32
C PRO A 145 18.34 4.92 4.10
N THR A 146 18.77 6.06 4.64
CA THR A 146 19.90 6.09 5.57
C THR A 146 19.52 5.39 6.88
N PRO A 147 20.49 4.85 7.65
CA PRO A 147 20.19 4.26 8.96
C PRO A 147 19.46 5.21 9.92
N GLU A 148 19.80 6.50 9.86
CA GLU A 148 19.13 7.56 10.64
C GLU A 148 17.66 7.72 10.24
N LEU A 149 17.38 7.77 8.93
CA LEU A 149 16.01 7.84 8.40
C LEU A 149 15.21 6.59 8.81
N MET A 150 15.84 5.42 8.80
CA MET A 150 15.20 4.17 9.24
C MET A 150 14.90 4.17 10.73
N ALA A 151 15.79 4.71 11.57
CA ALA A 151 15.56 4.85 13.00
C ALA A 151 14.39 5.83 13.27
N GLU A 152 14.35 6.97 12.57
CA GLU A 152 13.27 7.95 12.66
C GLU A 152 11.93 7.34 12.21
N MET A 153 11.92 6.59 11.11
CA MET A 153 10.74 5.87 10.65
C MET A 153 10.28 4.81 11.64
N LYS A 154 11.22 4.06 12.23
CA LYS A 154 10.92 3.04 13.26
C LYS A 154 10.23 3.70 14.46
N GLN A 155 10.80 4.79 14.97
CA GLN A 155 10.24 5.54 16.09
C GLN A 155 8.83 6.08 15.76
N ALA A 156 8.66 6.70 14.60
CA ALA A 156 7.36 7.24 14.19
C ALA A 156 6.28 6.15 14.06
N VAL A 157 6.65 4.96 13.60
CA VAL A 157 5.71 3.84 13.40
C VAL A 157 5.40 3.13 14.71
N PHE A 158 6.43 2.68 15.43
CA PHE A 158 6.26 1.79 16.57
C PHE A 158 6.07 2.57 17.87
N ASP A 159 6.81 3.64 18.12
CA ASP A 159 6.76 4.36 19.40
C ASP A 159 5.66 5.42 19.42
N GLU A 160 5.55 6.20 18.34
CA GLU A 160 4.57 7.30 18.24
C GLU A 160 3.20 6.85 17.68
N GLY A 161 3.12 5.67 17.08
CA GLY A 161 1.88 5.15 16.49
C GLY A 161 1.29 6.01 15.37
N LYS A 162 2.14 6.73 14.61
CA LYS A 162 1.68 7.69 13.60
C LYS A 162 0.87 7.01 12.47
N PRO A 163 -0.22 7.64 11.99
CA PRO A 163 -1.00 7.10 10.89
C PRO A 163 -0.22 7.15 9.57
N VAL A 164 -0.48 6.19 8.67
CA VAL A 164 0.22 6.05 7.37
C VAL A 164 0.19 7.32 6.52
N GLY A 165 -0.86 8.13 6.62
CA GLY A 165 -0.96 9.40 5.89
C GLY A 165 0.06 10.45 6.36
N GLU A 166 0.41 10.47 7.64
CA GLU A 166 1.43 11.36 8.20
C GLU A 166 2.83 10.86 7.87
N LEU A 167 3.05 9.54 7.98
CA LEU A 167 4.30 8.90 7.59
C LEU A 167 4.64 9.20 6.12
N ARG A 168 3.69 9.04 5.20
CA ARG A 168 3.86 9.37 3.78
C ARG A 168 4.25 10.83 3.57
N LYS A 169 3.58 11.77 4.23
CA LYS A 169 3.91 13.21 4.11
C LYS A 169 5.34 13.51 4.57
N ARG A 170 5.79 12.87 5.64
CA ARG A 170 7.11 13.07 6.23
C ARG A 170 8.23 12.40 5.42
N PHE A 171 8.03 11.15 5.02
CA PHE A 171 9.10 10.29 4.49
C PHE A 171 9.06 10.09 2.97
N ASP A 172 7.91 10.19 2.29
CA ASP A 172 7.83 10.04 0.83
C ASP A 172 8.69 11.06 0.07
N PRO A 173 8.82 12.34 0.49
CA PRO A 173 9.70 13.29 -0.21
C PRO A 173 11.16 12.84 -0.25
N VAL A 174 11.60 12.09 0.75
CA VAL A 174 12.98 11.60 0.89
C VAL A 174 13.17 10.25 0.19
N ILE A 175 12.23 9.31 0.38
CA ILE A 175 12.30 7.93 -0.13
C ILE A 175 11.87 7.84 -1.61
N TYR A 176 10.95 8.73 -2.02
CA TYR A 176 10.36 8.80 -3.36
C TYR A 176 10.44 10.24 -3.91
N PRO A 177 11.64 10.81 -4.09
CA PRO A 177 11.77 12.18 -4.57
C PRO A 177 11.12 12.30 -5.96
N LYS A 178 10.21 13.29 -6.10
CA LYS A 178 9.63 13.61 -7.41
C LYS A 178 10.74 14.13 -8.33
N PRO A 179 10.84 13.67 -9.58
CA PRO A 179 11.78 14.28 -10.50
C PRO A 179 11.37 15.75 -10.72
N LYS A 180 12.35 16.67 -10.80
CA LYS A 180 12.09 18.12 -11.00
C LYS A 180 11.13 18.41 -12.18
N ALA A 181 11.13 17.56 -13.20
CA ALA A 181 10.21 17.67 -14.33
C ALA A 181 8.73 17.38 -13.95
N ALA A 182 8.48 16.51 -12.97
CA ALA A 182 7.14 16.19 -12.47
C ALA A 182 6.55 17.34 -11.66
N GLU A 183 7.35 17.99 -10.81
CA GLU A 183 6.92 19.17 -10.06
C GLU A 183 6.53 20.32 -11.01
N LYS A 184 7.38 20.61 -12.01
CA LYS A 184 7.07 21.59 -13.05
C LYS A 184 5.81 21.22 -13.84
N LEU A 185 5.62 19.95 -14.18
CA LEU A 185 4.43 19.47 -14.89
C LEU A 185 3.16 19.65 -14.05
N GLU A 186 3.24 19.44 -12.74
CA GLU A 186 2.13 19.63 -11.80
C GLU A 186 1.67 21.10 -11.76
N VAL A 187 2.62 22.04 -11.69
CA VAL A 187 2.35 23.48 -11.74
C VAL A 187 1.66 23.87 -13.06
N VAL A 188 2.21 23.40 -14.19
CA VAL A 188 1.66 23.71 -15.53
C VAL A 188 0.24 23.15 -15.69
N ARG A 189 -0.01 21.92 -15.23
CA ARG A 189 -1.35 21.31 -15.25
C ARG A 189 -2.35 22.08 -14.40
N LYS A 190 -1.93 22.52 -13.20
CA LYS A 190 -2.78 23.31 -12.32
C LYS A 190 -3.12 24.66 -12.95
N ALA A 191 -2.13 25.35 -13.54
CA ALA A 191 -2.34 26.60 -14.26
C ALA A 191 -3.33 26.44 -15.43
N ASN A 192 -3.19 25.39 -16.24
CA ASN A 192 -4.09 25.12 -17.37
C ASN A 192 -5.53 24.84 -16.88
N ALA A 193 -5.69 24.02 -15.84
CA ALA A 193 -6.99 23.74 -15.25
C ALA A 193 -7.66 25.00 -14.67
N THR A 194 -6.91 25.89 -14.02
CA THR A 194 -7.43 27.16 -13.52
C THR A 194 -7.81 28.11 -14.65
N ALA A 195 -7.00 28.21 -15.70
CA ALA A 195 -7.31 29.02 -16.88
C ALA A 195 -8.58 28.53 -17.59
N LYS A 196 -8.74 27.21 -17.75
CA LYS A 196 -9.96 26.60 -18.28
C LYS A 196 -11.18 26.94 -17.43
N LYS A 197 -11.08 26.78 -16.11
CA LYS A 197 -12.19 27.06 -15.18
C LYS A 197 -12.58 28.55 -15.20
N LEU A 198 -11.60 29.45 -15.33
CA LEU A 198 -11.88 30.89 -15.45
C LEU A 198 -12.63 31.18 -16.76
N ALA A 199 -12.16 30.64 -17.88
CA ALA A 199 -12.82 30.79 -19.19
C ALA A 199 -14.27 30.30 -19.17
N GLU A 200 -14.54 29.16 -18.51
CA GLU A 200 -15.89 28.61 -18.36
C GLU A 200 -16.82 29.49 -17.53
N LEU A 201 -16.30 30.21 -16.53
CA LEU A 201 -17.12 31.03 -15.62
C LEU A 201 -17.36 32.45 -16.15
N LEU A 202 -16.49 32.99 -17.00
CA LEU A 202 -16.57 34.37 -17.49
C LEU A 202 -17.90 34.74 -18.18
N PRO A 203 -18.53 33.87 -19.01
CA PRO A 203 -19.80 34.18 -19.67
C PRO A 203 -21.00 34.31 -18.71
N ASP A 204 -20.92 33.68 -17.53
CA ASP A 204 -22.02 33.59 -16.56
C ASP A 204 -22.00 34.72 -15.52
N ILE A 205 -21.05 35.67 -15.59
CA ILE A 205 -20.93 36.76 -14.64
C ILE A 205 -21.66 38.00 -15.17
N ASP A 206 -22.78 38.34 -14.53
CA ASP A 206 -23.55 39.55 -14.82
C ASP A 206 -22.72 40.83 -14.61
N GLY A 207 -22.92 41.82 -15.49
CA GLY A 207 -22.27 43.14 -15.39
C GLY A 207 -20.87 43.22 -16.00
N LEU A 208 -20.34 42.15 -16.60
CA LEU A 208 -19.12 42.21 -17.39
C LEU A 208 -19.39 42.71 -18.82
N ASP A 209 -18.47 43.52 -19.35
CA ASP A 209 -18.49 43.93 -20.76
C ASP A 209 -18.29 42.69 -21.67
N PRO A 210 -19.25 42.37 -22.55
CA PRO A 210 -19.15 41.20 -23.43
C PRO A 210 -17.92 41.21 -24.34
N LYS A 211 -17.44 42.40 -24.74
CA LYS A 211 -16.23 42.53 -25.56
C LYS A 211 -14.99 42.12 -24.76
N ARG A 212 -14.90 42.56 -23.50
CA ARG A 212 -13.83 42.17 -22.57
C ARG A 212 -13.86 40.68 -22.24
N VAL A 213 -15.03 40.09 -22.07
CA VAL A 213 -15.19 38.64 -21.83
C VAL A 213 -14.63 37.84 -23.01
N ARG A 214 -14.98 38.20 -24.25
CA ARG A 214 -14.45 37.54 -25.46
C ARG A 214 -12.92 37.66 -25.57
N GLN A 215 -12.37 38.85 -25.32
CA GLN A 215 -10.92 39.06 -25.33
C GLN A 215 -10.19 38.22 -24.28
N LEU A 216 -10.73 38.12 -23.07
CA LEU A 216 -10.16 37.29 -22.01
C LEU A 216 -10.25 35.81 -22.34
N ASP A 217 -11.35 35.35 -22.94
CA ASP A 217 -11.50 33.96 -23.38
C ASP A 217 -10.44 33.60 -24.44
N GLU A 218 -10.24 34.46 -25.44
CA GLU A 218 -9.18 34.30 -26.45
C GLU A 218 -7.78 34.26 -25.80
N GLN A 219 -7.49 35.17 -24.87
CA GLN A 219 -6.22 35.21 -24.14
C GLN A 219 -5.99 33.97 -23.26
N LEU A 220 -7.04 33.47 -22.60
CA LEU A 220 -6.99 32.24 -21.80
C LEU A 220 -6.83 31.01 -22.69
N GLY A 221 -7.44 31.00 -23.88
CA GLY A 221 -7.22 29.99 -24.92
C GLY A 221 -5.75 29.92 -25.35
N ALA A 222 -5.18 31.07 -25.74
CA ALA A 222 -3.77 31.16 -26.13
C ALA A 222 -2.81 30.76 -24.98
N LEU A 223 -3.11 31.18 -23.74
CA LEU A 223 -2.34 30.76 -22.56
C LEU A 223 -2.38 29.24 -22.37
N ARG A 224 -3.54 28.61 -22.56
CA ARG A 224 -3.69 27.15 -22.42
C ARG A 224 -2.89 26.41 -23.47
N GLU A 225 -2.89 26.87 -24.72
CA GLU A 225 -2.04 26.30 -25.78
C GLU A 225 -0.55 26.38 -25.42
N GLN A 226 -0.09 27.53 -24.89
CA GLN A 226 1.29 27.68 -24.41
C GLN A 226 1.61 26.74 -23.24
N LEU A 227 0.69 26.60 -22.28
CA LEU A 227 0.85 25.69 -21.16
C LEU A 227 0.90 24.22 -21.62
N ASP A 228 0.11 23.84 -22.61
CA ASP A 228 0.14 22.50 -23.19
C ASP A 228 1.45 22.24 -23.94
N ALA A 229 1.95 23.22 -24.70
CA ALA A 229 3.27 23.14 -25.35
C ALA A 229 4.42 22.98 -24.33
N ILE A 230 4.34 23.62 -23.16
CA ILE A 230 5.30 23.43 -22.06
C ILE A 230 5.12 22.04 -21.40
N ALA A 231 3.88 21.54 -21.31
CA ALA A 231 3.57 20.27 -20.66
C ALA A 231 4.11 19.07 -21.44
N GLU A 232 4.05 19.06 -22.77
CA GLU A 232 4.51 17.93 -23.60
C GLU A 232 5.96 17.47 -23.33
N PRO A 233 7.00 18.32 -23.40
CA PRO A 233 8.37 17.90 -23.10
C PRO A 233 8.55 17.50 -21.63
N LEU A 234 7.75 18.04 -20.71
CA LEU A 234 7.77 17.64 -19.30
C LEU A 234 7.15 16.25 -19.12
N LYS A 235 6.05 15.93 -19.80
CA LYS A 235 5.44 14.58 -19.80
C LYS A 235 6.45 13.53 -20.26
N GLU A 236 7.18 13.82 -21.34
CA GLU A 236 8.24 12.93 -21.82
C GLU A 236 9.37 12.76 -20.81
N LYS A 237 9.88 13.84 -20.22
CA LYS A 237 10.96 13.80 -19.21
C LYS A 237 10.54 12.99 -17.98
N VAL A 238 9.31 13.15 -17.52
CA VAL A 238 8.74 12.37 -16.41
C VAL A 238 8.64 10.89 -16.79
N ALA A 239 8.10 10.57 -17.98
CA ALA A 239 8.00 9.19 -18.46
C ALA A 239 9.36 8.52 -18.61
N ARG A 240 10.38 9.24 -19.10
CA ARG A 240 11.77 8.75 -19.21
C ARG A 240 12.39 8.53 -17.82
N ALA A 241 12.19 9.44 -16.88
CA ALA A 241 12.67 9.30 -15.50
C ALA A 241 12.02 8.09 -14.81
N GLN A 242 10.71 7.90 -14.98
CA GLN A 242 9.99 6.74 -14.45
C GLN A 242 10.43 5.43 -15.12
N LYS A 243 10.65 5.40 -16.44
CA LYS A 243 11.20 4.24 -17.17
C LYS A 243 12.63 3.89 -16.73
N ARG A 244 13.46 4.89 -16.38
CA ARG A 244 14.81 4.67 -15.82
C ARG A 244 14.75 4.10 -14.40
N ALA A 245 13.88 4.65 -13.56
CA ALA A 245 13.66 4.13 -12.20
C ALA A 245 13.16 2.67 -12.22
N THR A 246 12.28 2.31 -13.16
CA THR A 246 11.80 0.92 -13.30
C THR A 246 12.82 -0.03 -13.93
N ARG A 247 13.72 0.45 -14.80
CA ARG A 247 14.79 -0.36 -15.42
C ARG A 247 15.98 -0.63 -14.50
N LYS A 248 16.31 0.27 -13.56
CA LYS A 248 17.39 0.06 -12.57
C LYS A 248 17.03 -0.97 -11.50
N ALA A 249 15.76 -1.38 -11.38
CA ALA A 249 15.40 -2.52 -10.55
C ALA A 249 15.98 -3.81 -11.18
N PRO A 250 16.85 -4.57 -10.48
CA PRO A 250 17.51 -5.73 -11.07
C PRO A 250 16.46 -6.70 -11.61
N LYS A 251 16.53 -7.03 -12.90
CA LYS A 251 15.80 -8.16 -13.45
C LYS A 251 16.52 -9.41 -12.96
N LEU A 252 15.99 -10.06 -11.92
CA LEU A 252 16.37 -11.44 -11.60
C LEU A 252 16.30 -12.24 -12.90
N ARG A 253 17.46 -12.68 -13.39
CA ARG A 253 17.57 -13.70 -14.42
C ARG A 253 16.92 -14.94 -13.85
N ALA A 254 15.93 -15.48 -14.55
CA ALA A 254 15.44 -16.83 -14.28
C ALA A 254 16.65 -17.77 -14.39
N VAL A 255 17.01 -18.40 -13.29
CA VAL A 255 17.98 -19.51 -13.30
C VAL A 255 17.25 -20.67 -13.97
N ALA A 256 17.77 -21.12 -15.11
CA ALA A 256 17.25 -22.28 -15.80
C ALA A 256 17.52 -23.54 -14.95
N PRO A 257 16.58 -24.49 -14.86
CA PRO A 257 16.81 -25.73 -14.13
C PRO A 257 17.90 -26.55 -14.84
N VAL A 258 18.84 -27.08 -14.05
CA VAL A 258 19.85 -28.08 -14.45
C VAL A 258 19.27 -29.46 -14.22
#